data_AF-A0A9D4J5C5-F1
#
_entry.id   AF-A0A9D4J5C5-F1
#
_cell.length_a   1.000
_cell.length_b   1.000
_cell.length_c   1.000
_cell.angle_alpha   90.00
_cell.angle_beta   90.00
_cell.angle_gamma   90.00
#
_symmetry.space_group_name_H-M   'P 1'
#
loop_
_entity.id
_entity.type
_entity.pdbx_description
1 polymer ?
#
loop_
_entity_poly.entity_id
_entity_poly.type
_entity_poly.pdbx_seq_one_letter_code
_entity_poly.pdbx_strand_id
1 'polypeptide(L)'
;MYTLEESVNDIKQENRKLTEQNHKLTTEVSVLKDQMKNLEAQVSKHAIHQERVEWQNKRSNLQIYNIDQSPNESAEETETKVKSFLTRDLGIPESEINMERVYRLPSHNSPNPVFIELSSAKTRDKILKIFKDKRKSGANLSIRVGEDLPQRIAQARSGLYHLMKESIDNQKQAYFKYDYLIVEGKKYVFDPLLKIPVLVPEPRKERTAFIEPGTLPANAEFSNAYGAGQRPKYKLELCSLNIRGLNKFVNSYTFVSYCEGFDIITLNETWQIERNKFKDMLPGFVNFESIRPAGKGCRGSGGICVFVKSWLVENKLIKQIYSEFKECVV
;
A
#
# COMPACT_ATOMS: atom_id res chain seq x y z
N MET A 1 -30.88 -63.86 8.27
CA MET A 1 -29.56 -63.48 8.83
C MET A 1 -28.78 -62.86 7.69
N TYR A 2 -28.50 -61.56 7.74
CA TYR A 2 -27.50 -60.98 6.85
C TYR A 2 -26.16 -61.64 7.18
N THR A 3 -25.46 -62.13 6.18
CA THR A 3 -24.11 -62.65 6.40
C THR A 3 -23.18 -61.47 6.64
N LEU A 4 -22.17 -61.66 7.50
CA LEU A 4 -21.15 -60.64 7.75
C LEU A 4 -20.47 -60.17 6.44
N GLU A 5 -20.39 -61.05 5.44
CA GLU A 5 -19.80 -60.75 4.14
C GLU A 5 -20.63 -59.75 3.33
N GLU A 6 -21.97 -59.87 3.33
CA GLU A 6 -22.86 -58.92 2.66
C GLU A 6 -22.73 -57.51 3.26
N SER A 7 -22.73 -57.41 4.59
CA SER A 7 -22.56 -56.13 5.30
C SER A 7 -21.20 -55.49 5.03
N VAL A 8 -20.13 -56.28 4.99
CA VAL A 8 -18.78 -55.78 4.64
C VAL A 8 -18.72 -55.28 3.20
N ASN A 9 -19.46 -55.90 2.27
CA ASN A 9 -19.47 -55.50 0.87
C ASN A 9 -20.25 -54.19 0.66
N ASP A 10 -21.38 -54.01 1.34
CA ASP A 10 -22.15 -52.77 1.32
C ASP A 10 -21.35 -51.59 1.88
N ILE A 11 -20.66 -51.78 3.01
CA ILE A 11 -19.77 -50.78 3.60
C ILE A 11 -18.63 -50.41 2.64
N LYS A 12 -18.09 -51.37 1.88
CA LYS A 12 -17.06 -51.09 0.86
C LYS A 12 -17.61 -50.26 -0.29
N GLN A 13 -18.83 -50.55 -0.74
CA GLN A 13 -19.48 -49.76 -1.80
C GLN A 13 -19.78 -48.33 -1.33
N GLU A 14 -20.26 -48.15 -0.11
CA GLU A 14 -20.52 -46.82 0.46
C GLU A 14 -19.23 -46.02 0.63
N ASN A 15 -18.15 -46.63 1.13
CA ASN A 15 -16.85 -45.99 1.21
C ASN A 15 -16.33 -45.55 -0.16
N ARG A 16 -16.51 -46.35 -1.21
CA ARG A 16 -16.13 -45.96 -2.58
C ARG A 16 -16.90 -44.71 -3.03
N LYS A 17 -18.22 -44.70 -2.84
CA LYS A 17 -19.07 -43.53 -3.18
C LYS A 17 -18.67 -42.28 -2.40
N LEU A 18 -18.41 -42.40 -1.10
CA LEU A 18 -17.94 -41.29 -0.26
C LEU A 18 -16.56 -40.78 -0.72
N THR A 19 -15.67 -41.67 -1.13
CA THR A 19 -14.34 -41.30 -1.62
C THR A 19 -14.43 -40.53 -2.94
N GLU A 20 -15.30 -40.98 -3.86
CA GLU A 20 -15.57 -40.28 -5.12
C GLU A 20 -16.18 -38.89 -4.89
N GLN A 21 -17.15 -38.78 -3.98
CA GLN A 21 -17.75 -37.50 -3.60
C GLN A 21 -16.72 -36.56 -2.98
N ASN A 22 -15.88 -37.05 -2.08
CA ASN A 22 -14.81 -36.25 -1.47
C ASN A 22 -13.80 -35.79 -2.52
N HIS A 23 -13.45 -36.63 -3.50
CA HIS A 23 -12.55 -36.24 -4.58
C HIS A 23 -13.16 -35.13 -5.45
N LYS A 24 -14.46 -35.27 -5.79
CA LYS A 24 -15.21 -34.24 -6.54
C LYS A 24 -15.27 -32.91 -5.78
N LEU A 25 -15.64 -32.94 -4.49
CA LEU A 25 -15.69 -31.76 -3.64
C LEU A 25 -14.32 -31.10 -3.49
N THR A 26 -13.26 -31.88 -3.32
CA THR A 26 -11.88 -31.37 -3.23
C THR A 26 -11.48 -30.64 -4.52
N THR A 27 -11.87 -31.18 -5.67
CA THR A 27 -11.61 -30.57 -6.97
C THR A 27 -12.40 -29.27 -7.14
N GLU A 28 -13.68 -29.25 -6.77
CA GLU A 28 -14.51 -28.04 -6.81
C GLU A 28 -13.97 -26.94 -5.89
N VAL A 29 -13.56 -27.28 -4.67
CA VAL A 29 -12.93 -26.34 -3.73
C VAL A 29 -11.63 -25.76 -4.30
N SER A 30 -10.82 -26.59 -4.98
CA SER A 30 -9.60 -26.11 -5.63
C SER A 30 -9.91 -25.10 -6.75
N VAL A 31 -10.87 -25.40 -7.61
CA VAL A 31 -11.29 -24.51 -8.70
C VAL A 31 -11.84 -23.20 -8.14
N LEU A 32 -12.68 -23.26 -7.11
CA LEU A 32 -13.22 -22.07 -6.46
C LEU A 32 -12.12 -21.21 -5.84
N LYS A 33 -11.10 -21.82 -5.23
CA LYS A 33 -9.96 -21.10 -4.67
C LYS A 33 -9.16 -20.35 -5.75
N ASP A 34 -8.94 -20.97 -6.89
CA ASP A 34 -8.26 -20.34 -8.03
C ASP A 34 -9.10 -19.20 -8.64
N GLN A 35 -10.42 -19.40 -8.74
CA GLN A 35 -11.35 -18.36 -9.17
C GLN A 35 -11.36 -17.17 -8.21
N MET A 36 -11.37 -17.40 -6.90
CA MET A 36 -11.30 -16.33 -5.89
C MET A 36 -9.99 -15.54 -6.03
N LYS A 37 -8.85 -16.22 -6.17
CA LYS A 37 -7.55 -15.56 -6.36
C LYS A 37 -7.51 -14.73 -7.63
N ASN A 38 -8.08 -15.22 -8.73
CA ASN A 38 -8.18 -14.47 -9.98
C ASN A 38 -9.10 -13.25 -9.84
N LEU A 39 -10.24 -13.39 -9.16
CA LEU A 39 -11.16 -12.30 -8.92
C LEU A 39 -10.54 -11.21 -8.04
N GLU A 40 -9.83 -11.58 -6.98
CA GLU A 40 -9.06 -10.65 -6.13
C GLU A 40 -8.03 -9.85 -6.96
N ALA A 41 -7.30 -10.53 -7.84
CA ALA A 41 -6.35 -9.89 -8.73
C ALA A 41 -7.04 -8.91 -9.70
N GLN A 42 -8.22 -9.27 -10.23
CA GLN A 42 -9.00 -8.37 -11.07
C GLN A 42 -9.52 -7.17 -10.29
N VAL A 43 -10.07 -7.36 -9.10
CA VAL A 43 -10.56 -6.25 -8.26
C VAL A 43 -9.43 -5.28 -7.94
N SER A 44 -8.25 -5.77 -7.58
CA SER A 44 -7.07 -4.92 -7.35
C SER A 44 -6.68 -4.11 -8.59
N LYS A 45 -6.64 -4.74 -9.76
CA LYS A 45 -6.35 -4.05 -11.03
C LYS A 45 -7.38 -2.96 -11.36
N HIS A 46 -8.66 -3.25 -11.17
CA HIS A 46 -9.72 -2.27 -11.40
C HIS A 46 -9.63 -1.10 -10.42
N ALA A 47 -9.35 -1.35 -9.14
CA ALA A 47 -9.17 -0.29 -8.15
C ALA A 47 -8.03 0.67 -8.51
N ILE A 48 -6.88 0.13 -8.93
CA ILE A 48 -5.73 0.95 -9.39
C ILE A 48 -6.10 1.76 -10.63
N HIS A 49 -6.80 1.14 -11.58
CA HIS A 49 -7.22 1.82 -12.80
C HIS A 49 -8.21 2.96 -12.50
N GLN A 50 -9.20 2.71 -11.65
CA GLN A 50 -10.20 3.69 -11.24
C GLN A 50 -9.53 4.88 -10.56
N GLU A 51 -8.62 4.65 -9.61
CA GLU A 51 -7.87 5.73 -8.95
C GLU A 51 -7.07 6.56 -9.96
N ARG A 52 -6.44 5.89 -10.94
CA ARG A 52 -5.69 6.59 -12.00
C ARG A 52 -6.61 7.48 -12.83
N VAL A 53 -7.79 7.00 -13.20
CA VAL A 53 -8.78 7.79 -13.97
C VAL A 53 -9.29 8.96 -13.15
N GLU A 54 -9.67 8.73 -11.89
CA GLU A 54 -10.07 9.81 -10.96
C GLU A 54 -8.97 10.87 -10.85
N TRP A 55 -7.70 10.46 -10.74
CA TRP A 55 -6.59 11.40 -10.65
C TRP A 55 -6.42 12.26 -11.90
N GLN A 56 -6.61 11.69 -13.10
CA GLN A 56 -6.56 12.46 -14.34
C GLN A 56 -7.71 13.46 -14.42
N ASN A 57 -8.93 13.03 -14.09
CA ASN A 57 -10.13 13.87 -14.15
C ASN A 57 -10.10 14.99 -13.09
N LYS A 58 -9.46 14.75 -11.95
CA LYS A 58 -9.38 15.72 -10.84
C LYS A 58 -8.14 16.59 -10.89
N ARG A 59 -7.23 16.38 -11.85
CA ARG A 59 -5.93 17.06 -11.90
C ARG A 59 -6.06 18.57 -12.06
N SER A 60 -7.10 19.08 -12.69
CA SER A 60 -7.34 20.52 -12.85
C SER A 60 -8.14 21.14 -11.70
N ASN A 61 -8.65 20.32 -10.78
CA ASN A 61 -9.72 20.72 -9.89
C ASN A 61 -9.19 21.27 -8.56
N LEU A 62 -9.92 22.24 -8.01
CA LEU A 62 -9.69 22.82 -6.69
C LEU A 62 -10.98 22.85 -5.89
N GLN A 63 -10.81 22.82 -4.56
CA GLN A 63 -11.88 23.11 -3.61
C GLN A 63 -11.47 24.32 -2.78
N ILE A 64 -12.32 25.35 -2.73
CA ILE A 64 -12.12 26.52 -1.88
C ILE A 64 -13.16 26.52 -0.77
N TYR A 65 -12.71 26.67 0.48
CA TYR A 65 -13.53 26.67 1.66
C TYR A 65 -13.60 28.07 2.27
N ASN A 66 -14.70 28.38 2.94
CA ASN A 66 -14.94 29.64 3.65
C ASN A 66 -15.06 30.88 2.74
N ILE A 67 -15.53 30.72 1.49
CA ILE A 67 -16.02 31.86 0.70
C ILE A 67 -17.45 32.16 1.13
N ASP A 68 -17.75 33.40 1.46
CA ASP A 68 -19.09 33.83 1.90
C ASP A 68 -20.17 33.48 0.87
N GLN A 69 -21.27 32.94 1.37
CA GLN A 69 -22.39 32.48 0.56
C GLN A 69 -23.56 33.46 0.67
N SER A 70 -24.09 33.88 -0.47
CA SER A 70 -25.29 34.73 -0.54
C SER A 70 -26.55 33.85 -0.59
N PRO A 71 -27.71 34.33 -0.09
CA PRO A 71 -28.97 33.63 -0.30
C PRO A 71 -29.30 33.61 -1.81
N ASN A 72 -29.64 32.44 -2.35
CA ASN A 72 -29.90 32.22 -3.79
C ASN A 72 -28.73 32.61 -4.73
N GLU A 73 -27.49 32.41 -4.28
CA GLU A 73 -26.28 32.67 -5.06
C GLU A 73 -26.29 31.94 -6.41
N SER A 74 -26.05 32.67 -7.50
CA SER A 74 -25.89 32.11 -8.84
C SER A 74 -24.48 31.55 -9.06
N ALA A 75 -24.30 30.72 -10.11
CA ALA A 75 -22.98 30.23 -10.48
C ALA A 75 -22.02 31.38 -10.88
N GLU A 76 -22.53 32.40 -11.56
CA GLU A 76 -21.76 33.58 -12.00
C GLU A 76 -21.30 34.43 -10.80
N GLU A 77 -22.16 34.60 -9.79
CA GLU A 77 -21.80 35.27 -8.54
C GLU A 77 -20.71 34.51 -7.79
N THR A 78 -20.84 33.18 -7.73
CA THR A 78 -19.82 32.31 -7.11
C THR A 78 -18.48 32.46 -7.83
N GLU A 79 -18.51 32.44 -9.17
CA GLU A 79 -17.32 32.62 -10.01
C GLU A 79 -16.66 33.98 -9.76
N THR A 80 -17.46 35.05 -9.69
CA THR A 80 -16.97 36.41 -9.43
C THR A 80 -16.28 36.52 -8.07
N LYS A 81 -16.86 35.90 -7.03
CA LYS A 81 -16.24 35.84 -5.70
C LYS A 81 -14.92 35.09 -5.73
N VAL A 82 -14.87 33.93 -6.41
CA VAL A 82 -13.63 33.17 -6.58
C VAL A 82 -12.57 34.01 -7.31
N LYS A 83 -12.91 34.65 -8.43
CA LYS A 83 -11.98 35.52 -9.17
C LYS A 83 -11.45 36.63 -8.27
N SER A 84 -12.33 37.31 -7.53
CA SER A 84 -11.93 38.39 -6.63
C SER A 84 -10.97 37.91 -5.52
N PHE A 85 -11.17 36.72 -4.97
CA PHE A 85 -10.25 36.11 -4.01
C PHE A 85 -8.89 35.81 -4.67
N LEU A 86 -8.88 35.20 -5.84
CA LEU A 86 -7.64 34.83 -6.54
C LEU A 86 -6.84 36.07 -6.98
N THR A 87 -7.50 37.13 -7.43
CA THR A 87 -6.84 38.37 -7.85
C THR A 87 -6.39 39.22 -6.67
N ARG A 88 -7.29 39.53 -5.72
CA ARG A 88 -7.00 40.40 -4.57
C ARG A 88 -6.11 39.73 -3.54
N ASP A 89 -6.50 38.52 -3.12
CA ASP A 89 -5.89 37.89 -1.94
C ASP A 89 -4.70 37.00 -2.34
N LEU A 90 -4.69 36.41 -3.55
CA LEU A 90 -3.54 35.67 -4.07
C LEU A 90 -2.65 36.47 -5.02
N GLY A 91 -3.13 37.54 -5.65
CA GLY A 91 -2.32 38.37 -6.56
C GLY A 91 -2.15 37.74 -7.95
N ILE A 92 -3.08 36.89 -8.38
CA ILE A 92 -3.03 36.21 -9.67
C ILE A 92 -3.74 37.09 -10.70
N PRO A 93 -3.10 37.42 -11.85
CA PRO A 93 -3.77 38.21 -12.90
C PRO A 93 -5.02 37.50 -13.41
N GLU A 94 -6.10 38.26 -13.61
CA GLU A 94 -7.37 37.72 -14.08
C GLU A 94 -7.25 37.01 -15.44
N SER A 95 -6.35 37.48 -16.32
CA SER A 95 -6.05 36.87 -17.62
C SER A 95 -5.48 35.45 -17.54
N GLU A 96 -4.97 35.02 -16.38
CA GLU A 96 -4.47 33.66 -16.17
C GLU A 96 -5.51 32.71 -15.57
N ILE A 97 -6.66 33.24 -15.13
CA ILE A 97 -7.69 32.48 -14.41
C ILE A 97 -8.77 32.04 -15.40
N ASN A 98 -8.55 30.89 -16.02
CA ASN A 98 -9.53 30.24 -16.89
C ASN A 98 -10.21 29.10 -16.12
N MET A 99 -11.47 29.34 -15.75
CA MET A 99 -12.33 28.37 -15.07
C MET A 99 -13.36 27.83 -16.05
N GLU A 100 -13.51 26.52 -16.11
CA GLU A 100 -14.48 25.84 -16.97
C GLU A 100 -15.80 25.63 -16.23
N ARG A 101 -15.73 25.26 -14.95
CA ARG A 101 -16.91 25.02 -14.12
C ARG A 101 -16.66 25.52 -12.70
N VAL A 102 -17.64 26.25 -12.17
CA VAL A 102 -17.64 26.73 -10.79
C VAL A 102 -19.02 26.51 -10.19
N TYR A 103 -19.08 25.86 -9.03
CA TYR A 103 -20.32 25.67 -8.30
C TYR A 103 -20.06 25.34 -6.82
N ARG A 104 -21.07 25.54 -5.97
CA ARG A 104 -21.02 25.16 -4.56
C ARG A 104 -21.26 23.66 -4.41
N LEU A 105 -20.42 22.99 -3.62
CA LEU A 105 -20.62 21.61 -3.21
C LEU A 105 -21.67 21.55 -2.11
N PRO A 106 -22.58 20.55 -2.12
CA PRO A 106 -23.51 20.35 -1.01
C PRO A 106 -22.72 20.00 0.25
N SER A 107 -22.93 20.75 1.34
CA SER A 107 -22.35 20.48 2.64
C SER A 107 -23.35 20.75 3.75
N HIS A 108 -23.19 20.05 4.87
CA HIS A 108 -23.93 20.37 6.09
C HIS A 108 -23.37 21.63 6.79
N ASN A 109 -22.14 22.02 6.45
CA ASN A 109 -21.49 23.19 7.01
C ASN A 109 -21.67 24.38 6.08
N SER A 110 -22.14 25.51 6.63
CA SER A 110 -22.15 26.78 5.94
C SER A 110 -20.91 27.61 6.31
N PRO A 111 -20.25 28.29 5.36
CA PRO A 111 -20.58 28.32 3.93
C PRO A 111 -20.13 27.05 3.20
N ASN A 112 -20.91 26.66 2.18
CA ASN A 112 -20.61 25.49 1.37
C ASN A 112 -19.28 25.66 0.60
N PRO A 113 -18.43 24.63 0.50
CA PRO A 113 -17.21 24.70 -0.30
C PRO A 113 -17.51 24.98 -1.77
N VAL A 114 -16.63 25.72 -2.45
CA VAL A 114 -16.71 25.97 -3.90
C VAL A 114 -15.82 24.98 -4.62
N PHE A 115 -16.39 24.26 -5.58
CA PHE A 115 -15.65 23.47 -6.55
C PHE A 115 -15.27 24.33 -7.75
N ILE A 116 -14.04 24.17 -8.24
CA ILE A 116 -13.53 24.85 -9.42
C ILE A 116 -12.81 23.84 -10.31
N GLU A 117 -13.20 23.78 -11.58
CA GLU A 117 -12.46 23.10 -12.64
C GLU A 117 -11.73 24.15 -13.47
N LEU A 118 -10.40 24.05 -13.52
CA LEU A 118 -9.54 24.96 -14.27
C LEU A 118 -9.17 24.36 -15.62
N SER A 119 -9.00 25.19 -16.65
CA SER A 119 -8.56 24.70 -17.97
C SER A 119 -7.16 24.10 -17.96
N SER A 120 -6.34 24.39 -16.95
CA SER A 120 -4.98 23.84 -16.85
C SER A 120 -4.60 23.42 -15.44
N ALA A 121 -4.07 22.20 -15.34
CA ALA A 121 -3.42 21.69 -14.14
C ALA A 121 -2.23 22.55 -13.68
N LYS A 122 -1.59 23.30 -14.59
CA LYS A 122 -0.48 24.22 -14.28
C LYS A 122 -0.98 25.44 -13.48
N THR A 123 -2.11 26.01 -13.88
CA THR A 123 -2.75 27.12 -13.17
C THR A 123 -3.15 26.69 -11.76
N ARG A 124 -3.74 25.50 -11.63
CA ARG A 124 -4.04 24.88 -10.34
C ARG A 124 -2.80 24.77 -9.45
N ASP A 125 -1.69 24.23 -9.96
CA ASP A 125 -0.45 24.09 -9.19
C ASP A 125 0.13 25.46 -8.77
N LYS A 126 0.03 26.46 -9.65
CA LYS A 126 0.45 27.85 -9.34
C LYS A 126 -0.38 28.45 -8.21
N ILE A 127 -1.71 28.32 -8.25
CA ILE A 127 -2.63 28.77 -7.19
C ILE A 127 -2.26 28.12 -5.85
N LEU A 128 -2.10 26.79 -5.83
CA LEU A 128 -1.75 26.05 -4.61
C LEU A 128 -0.39 26.46 -4.05
N LYS A 129 0.60 26.69 -4.92
CA LYS A 129 1.94 27.14 -4.51
C LYS A 129 1.87 28.52 -3.86
N ILE A 130 1.27 29.50 -4.53
CA ILE A 130 1.12 30.87 -4.02
C ILE A 130 0.37 30.87 -2.68
N PHE A 131 -0.71 30.10 -2.59
CA PHE A 131 -1.47 29.97 -1.35
C PHE A 131 -0.63 29.39 -0.19
N LYS A 132 0.11 28.30 -0.45
CA LYS A 132 1.00 27.67 0.54
C LYS A 132 2.10 28.63 0.99
N ASP A 133 2.68 29.38 0.06
CA ASP A 133 3.75 30.34 0.36
C ASP A 133 3.22 31.51 1.21
N LYS A 134 2.05 32.08 0.87
CA LYS A 134 1.42 33.14 1.67
C LYS A 134 1.10 32.71 3.10
N ARG A 135 0.59 31.49 3.28
CA ARG A 135 0.36 30.91 4.62
C ARG A 135 1.65 30.76 5.43
N LYS A 136 2.75 30.33 4.80
CA LYS A 136 4.06 30.21 5.47
C LYS A 136 4.62 31.56 5.88
N SER A 137 4.38 32.61 5.09
CA SER A 137 4.75 33.99 5.41
C SER A 137 3.91 34.63 6.53
N GLY A 138 2.97 33.88 7.13
CA GLY A 138 2.14 34.37 8.24
C GLY A 138 0.89 35.14 7.82
N ALA A 139 0.51 35.11 6.54
CA ALA A 139 -0.73 35.73 6.09
C ALA A 139 -1.93 35.00 6.71
N ASN A 140 -2.76 35.74 7.47
CA ASN A 140 -3.98 35.20 8.06
C ASN A 140 -5.10 35.14 7.01
N LEU A 141 -5.09 34.10 6.18
CA LEU A 141 -6.15 33.81 5.21
C LEU A 141 -7.26 32.98 5.88
N SER A 142 -8.43 33.58 6.06
CA SER A 142 -9.64 32.89 6.54
C SER A 142 -10.10 31.78 5.58
N ILE A 143 -9.87 32.00 4.29
CA ILE A 143 -10.17 31.09 3.19
C ILE A 143 -9.13 29.97 3.11
N ARG A 144 -9.60 28.74 2.83
CA ARG A 144 -8.73 27.58 2.59
C ARG A 144 -8.82 27.12 1.15
N VAL A 145 -7.68 26.77 0.56
CA VAL A 145 -7.62 26.17 -0.78
C VAL A 145 -7.11 24.73 -0.63
N GLY A 146 -7.85 23.78 -1.19
CA GLY A 146 -7.55 22.36 -1.20
C GLY A 146 -7.55 21.79 -2.62
N GLU A 147 -6.85 20.67 -2.78
CA GLU A 147 -6.89 19.84 -3.99
C GLU A 147 -8.16 18.98 -3.97
N ASP A 148 -8.78 18.76 -5.13
CA ASP A 148 -9.81 17.73 -5.27
C ASP A 148 -9.14 16.36 -5.40
N LEU A 149 -9.17 15.56 -4.33
CA LEU A 149 -8.46 14.29 -4.26
C LEU A 149 -9.41 13.11 -4.60
N PRO A 150 -8.89 11.98 -5.12
CA PRO A 150 -9.58 10.71 -5.24
C PRO A 150 -10.12 10.29 -3.89
N GLN A 151 -11.25 9.59 -3.92
CA GLN A 151 -12.02 9.29 -2.72
C GLN A 151 -11.17 8.55 -1.68
N ARG A 152 -10.39 7.55 -2.10
CA ARG A 152 -9.51 6.77 -1.22
C ARG A 152 -8.49 7.65 -0.49
N ILE A 153 -7.86 8.57 -1.21
CA ILE A 153 -6.83 9.48 -0.67
C ILE A 153 -7.47 10.47 0.29
N ALA A 154 -8.62 11.06 -0.09
CA ALA A 154 -9.37 11.98 0.75
C ALA A 154 -9.79 11.33 2.09
N GLN A 155 -10.29 10.09 2.03
CA GLN A 155 -10.66 9.32 3.22
C GLN A 155 -9.44 9.02 4.11
N ALA A 156 -8.34 8.55 3.53
CA ALA A 156 -7.12 8.27 4.27
C ALA A 156 -6.58 9.52 4.98
N ARG A 157 -6.53 10.66 4.30
CA ARG A 157 -6.12 11.94 4.90
C ARG A 157 -7.08 12.40 5.99
N SER A 158 -8.38 12.22 5.80
CA SER A 158 -9.39 12.62 6.81
C SER A 158 -9.20 11.84 8.11
N GLY A 159 -8.94 10.53 8.01
CA GLY A 159 -8.64 9.69 9.18
C GLY A 159 -7.33 10.05 9.89
N LEU A 160 -6.37 10.63 9.17
CA LEU A 160 -5.07 11.07 9.71
C LEU A 160 -5.06 12.53 10.18
N TYR A 161 -6.11 13.30 9.89
CA TYR A 161 -6.12 14.75 10.12
C TYR A 161 -5.98 15.12 11.60
N HIS A 162 -6.62 14.37 12.50
CA HIS A 162 -6.51 14.61 13.94
C HIS A 162 -5.04 14.49 14.41
N LEU A 163 -4.36 13.42 14.00
CA LEU A 163 -2.95 13.20 14.31
C LEU A 163 -2.05 14.29 13.73
N MET A 164 -2.33 14.74 12.50
CA MET A 164 -1.61 15.86 11.90
C MET A 164 -1.76 17.13 12.74
N LYS A 165 -3.00 17.49 13.10
CA LYS A 165 -3.30 18.69 13.87
C LYS A 165 -2.61 18.66 15.22
N GLU A 166 -2.79 17.58 15.97
CA GLU A 166 -2.15 17.37 17.27
C GLU A 166 -0.62 17.44 17.18
N SER A 167 -0.03 16.90 16.11
CA SER A 167 1.42 16.97 15.89
C SER A 167 1.89 18.42 15.66
N ILE A 168 1.16 19.20 14.86
CA ILE A 168 1.47 20.60 14.61
C ILE A 168 1.29 21.45 15.88
N ASP A 169 0.22 21.21 16.63
CA ASP A 169 -0.06 21.90 17.89
C ASP A 169 1.07 21.63 18.92
N ASN A 170 1.67 20.44 18.87
CA ASN A 170 2.86 20.05 19.63
C ASN A 170 4.20 20.48 18.97
N GLN A 171 4.18 21.41 18.02
CA GLN A 171 5.35 21.96 17.31
C GLN A 171 6.19 20.91 16.54
N LYS A 172 5.59 19.77 16.18
CA LYS A 172 6.26 18.74 15.36
C LYS A 172 6.13 19.05 13.88
N GLN A 173 7.13 18.65 13.11
CA GLN A 173 7.03 18.69 11.65
C GLN A 173 6.08 17.58 11.18
N ALA A 174 4.88 17.98 10.73
CA ALA A 174 3.88 17.07 10.18
C ALA A 174 3.36 17.54 8.82
N TYR A 175 3.33 16.65 7.83
CA TYR A 175 2.79 16.96 6.50
C TYR A 175 2.29 15.72 5.77
N PHE A 176 1.25 15.91 4.95
CA PHE A 176 0.72 14.86 4.10
C PHE A 176 1.58 14.67 2.84
N LYS A 177 1.78 13.40 2.47
CA LYS A 177 2.35 13.00 1.18
C LYS A 177 1.49 11.88 0.62
N TYR A 178 0.88 12.12 -0.56
CA TYR A 178 -0.13 11.21 -1.12
C TYR A 178 -1.24 10.91 -0.09
N ASP A 179 -1.40 9.66 0.29
CA ASP A 179 -2.42 9.10 1.19
C ASP A 179 -1.91 8.85 2.62
N TYR A 180 -0.67 9.23 2.93
CA TYR A 180 -0.06 9.04 4.24
C TYR A 180 0.43 10.35 4.87
N LEU A 181 0.60 10.32 6.19
CA LEU A 181 1.09 11.43 7.00
C LEU A 181 2.54 11.14 7.41
N ILE A 182 3.42 12.14 7.28
CA ILE A 182 4.76 12.09 7.86
C ILE A 182 4.77 12.97 9.11
N VAL A 183 5.20 12.43 10.25
CA VAL A 183 5.42 13.17 11.50
C VAL A 183 6.83 12.89 11.99
N GLU A 184 7.68 13.91 12.05
CA GLU A 184 9.10 13.78 12.46
C GLU A 184 9.85 12.66 11.69
N GLY A 185 9.63 12.58 10.38
CA GLY A 185 10.21 11.55 9.51
C GLY A 185 9.45 10.21 9.50
N LYS A 186 8.64 9.93 10.52
CA LYS A 186 7.88 8.68 10.64
C LYS A 186 6.63 8.69 9.77
N LYS A 187 6.40 7.61 9.02
CA LYS A 187 5.25 7.43 8.12
C LYS A 187 4.06 6.82 8.85
N TYR A 188 2.88 7.42 8.72
CA TYR A 188 1.61 6.92 9.26
C TYR A 188 0.59 6.73 8.13
N VAL A 189 -0.08 5.59 8.13
CA VAL A 189 -1.17 5.25 7.18
C VAL A 189 -2.45 5.05 7.98
N PHE A 190 -3.60 5.41 7.40
CA PHE A 190 -4.89 5.15 8.02
C PHE A 190 -5.29 3.69 7.81
N ASP A 191 -5.59 2.97 8.89
CA ASP A 191 -6.22 1.66 8.80
C ASP A 191 -7.75 1.84 8.80
N PRO A 192 -8.44 1.53 7.68
CA PRO A 192 -9.89 1.72 7.58
C PRO A 192 -10.69 0.74 8.45
N LEU A 193 -10.13 -0.42 8.81
CA LEU A 193 -10.80 -1.43 9.65
C LEU A 193 -10.72 -1.02 11.13
N LEU A 194 -9.54 -0.61 11.57
CA LEU A 194 -9.32 -0.20 12.95
C LEU A 194 -9.70 1.27 13.20
N LYS A 195 -9.90 2.05 12.12
CA LYS A 195 -10.17 3.50 12.15
C LYS A 195 -9.12 4.30 12.93
N ILE A 196 -7.87 3.86 12.89
CA ILE A 196 -6.75 4.50 13.59
C ILE A 196 -5.57 4.75 12.66
N PRO A 197 -4.75 5.77 12.94
CA PRO A 197 -3.42 5.90 12.33
C PRO A 197 -2.51 4.75 12.77
N VAL A 198 -1.86 4.10 11.82
CA VAL A 198 -0.87 3.04 12.06
C VAL A 198 0.50 3.53 11.60
N LEU A 199 1.48 3.45 12.50
CA LEU A 199 2.88 3.72 12.18
C LEU A 199 3.39 2.64 11.23
N VAL A 200 3.86 3.05 10.06
CA VAL A 200 4.57 2.18 9.13
C VAL A 200 6.02 2.10 9.60
N PRO A 201 6.52 0.92 9.99
CA PRO A 201 7.91 0.78 10.39
C PRO A 201 8.83 1.15 9.22
N GLU A 202 9.84 1.98 9.50
CA GLU A 202 10.84 2.31 8.49
C GLU A 202 11.63 1.06 8.09
N PRO A 203 11.89 0.82 6.79
CA PRO A 203 12.87 -0.17 6.40
C PRO A 203 14.20 0.17 7.04
N ARG A 204 14.79 -0.78 7.80
CA ARG A 204 16.21 -0.67 8.16
C ARG A 204 17.00 -0.61 6.85
N LYS A 205 17.68 0.51 6.60
CA LYS A 205 18.68 0.62 5.53
C LYS A 205 19.89 -0.24 5.92
N GLU A 206 19.80 -1.55 5.71
CA GLU A 206 20.99 -2.41 5.76
C GLU A 206 21.71 -2.35 4.42
N ARG A 207 23.05 -2.36 4.50
CA ARG A 207 23.99 -2.12 3.39
C ARG A 207 23.62 -2.96 2.16
N THR A 208 23.53 -2.30 1.00
CA THR A 208 23.53 -2.93 -0.31
C THR A 208 24.76 -3.84 -0.43
N ALA A 209 24.53 -5.15 -0.59
CA ALA A 209 25.60 -6.09 -0.90
C ALA A 209 25.71 -6.24 -2.43
N PHE A 210 26.89 -5.99 -2.98
CA PHE A 210 27.21 -6.33 -4.37
C PHE A 210 27.71 -7.76 -4.43
N ILE A 211 27.10 -8.61 -5.26
CA ILE A 211 27.59 -9.96 -5.52
C ILE A 211 28.31 -9.95 -6.87
N GLU A 212 29.59 -10.32 -6.88
CA GLU A 212 30.28 -10.61 -8.14
C GLU A 212 29.81 -11.95 -8.71
N PRO A 213 29.45 -12.05 -10.00
CA PRO A 213 28.94 -13.29 -10.58
C PRO A 213 30.08 -14.29 -10.80
N GLY A 214 30.09 -15.34 -9.99
CA GLY A 214 30.73 -16.61 -10.31
C GLY A 214 29.83 -17.44 -11.23
N THR A 215 30.29 -17.68 -12.46
CA THR A 215 29.87 -18.71 -13.42
C THR A 215 28.38 -19.07 -13.47
N LEU A 216 27.62 -18.32 -14.30
CA LEU A 216 26.32 -18.74 -14.80
C LEU A 216 26.48 -19.96 -15.74
N PRO A 217 25.63 -21.00 -15.67
CA PRO A 217 25.55 -21.99 -16.73
C PRO A 217 24.93 -21.36 -17.98
N ALA A 218 25.60 -21.54 -19.12
CA ALA A 218 25.06 -21.25 -20.43
C ALA A 218 23.77 -22.05 -20.60
N ASN A 219 22.62 -21.34 -20.73
CA ASN A 219 21.36 -21.77 -21.36
C ASN A 219 20.22 -20.75 -21.17
N ALA A 220 20.53 -19.47 -20.90
CA ALA A 220 19.55 -18.39 -21.02
C ALA A 220 19.78 -17.70 -22.37
N GLU A 221 19.02 -18.13 -23.38
CA GLU A 221 18.85 -17.38 -24.62
C GLU A 221 18.13 -16.06 -24.29
N PHE A 222 18.91 -15.03 -23.96
CA PHE A 222 18.44 -13.66 -24.08
C PHE A 222 18.89 -13.12 -25.43
N SER A 223 17.91 -12.73 -26.23
CA SER A 223 18.07 -12.15 -27.55
C SER A 223 19.14 -11.05 -27.55
N ASN A 224 20.13 -11.24 -28.43
CA ASN A 224 21.23 -10.33 -28.69
C ASN A 224 20.72 -8.95 -29.12
N ALA A 225 20.83 -7.97 -28.22
CA ALA A 225 20.73 -6.57 -28.61
C ALA A 225 21.53 -5.61 -27.73
N TYR A 226 22.66 -6.01 -27.12
CA TYR A 226 23.64 -5.02 -26.64
C TYR A 226 25.08 -5.53 -26.79
N GLY A 227 25.92 -4.64 -27.33
CA GLY A 227 27.31 -4.90 -27.71
C GLY A 227 28.22 -5.28 -26.55
N ALA A 228 29.36 -5.87 -26.94
CA ALA A 228 30.41 -6.36 -26.06
C ALA A 228 30.82 -5.36 -24.97
N GLY A 229 30.83 -5.80 -23.70
CA GLY A 229 31.67 -5.21 -22.66
C GLY A 229 31.02 -4.81 -21.33
N GLN A 230 29.69 -4.88 -21.15
CA GLN A 230 29.07 -4.59 -19.85
C GLN A 230 28.28 -5.79 -19.34
N ARG A 231 28.81 -6.47 -18.32
CA ARG A 231 28.05 -7.45 -17.55
C ARG A 231 26.90 -6.71 -16.84
N PRO A 232 25.65 -7.20 -16.89
CA PRO A 232 24.54 -6.56 -16.20
C PRO A 232 24.79 -6.59 -14.69
N LYS A 233 24.92 -5.41 -14.08
CA LYS A 233 24.93 -5.27 -12.62
C LYS A 233 23.49 -5.33 -12.14
N TYR A 234 23.09 -6.45 -11.56
CA TYR A 234 21.79 -6.55 -10.89
C TYR A 234 21.90 -5.91 -9.50
N LYS A 235 21.02 -4.96 -9.20
CA LYS A 235 20.94 -4.34 -7.88
C LYS A 235 19.89 -5.11 -7.07
N LEU A 236 20.30 -5.72 -5.96
CA LEU A 236 19.39 -6.39 -5.03
C LEU A 236 18.82 -5.41 -4.02
N GLU A 237 17.52 -5.55 -3.75
CA GLU A 237 16.82 -4.80 -2.71
C GLU A 237 16.55 -5.71 -1.50
N LEU A 238 17.02 -5.32 -0.31
CA LEU A 238 16.91 -6.10 0.91
C LEU A 238 16.06 -5.37 1.95
N CYS A 239 15.29 -6.13 2.72
CA CYS A 239 14.46 -5.63 3.80
C CYS A 239 14.69 -6.45 5.08
N SER A 240 14.85 -5.80 6.22
CA SER A 240 14.94 -6.44 7.54
C SER A 240 13.97 -5.74 8.50
N LEU A 241 12.99 -6.48 9.00
CA LEU A 241 11.92 -5.97 9.87
C LEU A 241 11.89 -6.74 11.19
N ASN A 242 11.52 -6.05 12.27
CA ASN A 242 11.09 -6.67 13.51
C ASN A 242 9.57 -6.50 13.62
N ILE A 243 8.83 -7.60 13.59
CA ILE A 243 7.38 -7.58 13.34
C ILE A 243 6.52 -7.98 14.56
N ARG A 244 7.11 -8.49 15.65
CA ARG A 244 6.39 -8.86 16.88
C ARG A 244 5.13 -9.71 16.64
N GLY A 245 5.32 -10.80 15.91
CA GLY A 245 4.33 -11.81 15.57
C GLY A 245 3.87 -11.73 14.10
N LEU A 246 4.27 -12.70 13.29
CA LEU A 246 3.97 -12.73 11.84
C LEU A 246 2.50 -13.01 11.54
N ASN A 247 1.82 -13.72 12.43
CA ASN A 247 0.40 -14.06 12.31
C ASN A 247 -0.51 -12.86 12.02
N LYS A 248 -0.17 -11.67 12.54
CA LYS A 248 -0.98 -10.45 12.34
C LYS A 248 -0.95 -9.94 10.91
N PHE A 249 0.02 -10.38 10.10
CA PHE A 249 0.28 -9.85 8.77
C PHE A 249 -0.04 -10.82 7.63
N VAL A 250 -0.41 -12.06 7.93
CA VAL A 250 -0.66 -13.11 6.92
C VAL A 250 -1.70 -12.69 5.88
N ASN A 251 -2.71 -11.92 6.30
CA ASN A 251 -3.78 -11.43 5.44
C ASN A 251 -3.68 -9.90 5.19
N SER A 252 -2.56 -9.28 5.53
CA SER A 252 -2.38 -7.84 5.35
C SER A 252 -1.87 -7.54 3.94
N TYR A 253 -2.79 -7.11 3.06
CA TYR A 253 -2.45 -6.70 1.69
C TYR A 253 -1.34 -5.63 1.67
N THR A 254 -1.43 -4.62 2.55
CA THR A 254 -0.42 -3.57 2.65
C THR A 254 0.96 -4.12 3.01
N PHE A 255 1.04 -5.12 3.89
CA PHE A 255 2.31 -5.73 4.27
C PHE A 255 2.88 -6.60 3.14
N VAL A 256 2.04 -7.39 2.47
CA VAL A 256 2.44 -8.22 1.33
C VAL A 256 2.94 -7.36 0.17
N SER A 257 2.17 -6.35 -0.25
CA SER A 257 2.60 -5.44 -1.32
C SER A 257 3.85 -4.64 -0.96
N TYR A 258 4.05 -4.33 0.33
CA TYR A 258 5.31 -3.72 0.79
C TYR A 258 6.49 -4.69 0.61
N CYS A 259 6.31 -5.96 0.97
CA CYS A 259 7.33 -6.99 0.85
C CYS A 259 7.73 -7.28 -0.61
N GLU A 260 6.77 -7.24 -1.54
CA GLU A 260 7.02 -7.50 -2.98
C GLU A 260 8.05 -6.56 -3.62
N GLY A 261 8.25 -5.37 -3.05
CA GLY A 261 9.27 -4.41 -3.49
C GLY A 261 10.71 -4.86 -3.26
N PHE A 262 10.95 -5.92 -2.47
CA PHE A 262 12.28 -6.38 -2.10
C PHE A 262 12.59 -7.76 -2.70
N ASP A 263 13.87 -8.08 -2.89
CA ASP A 263 14.32 -9.37 -3.38
C ASP A 263 14.59 -10.36 -2.23
N ILE A 264 15.03 -9.85 -1.08
CA ILE A 264 15.29 -10.62 0.14
C ILE A 264 14.66 -9.88 1.32
N ILE A 265 13.86 -10.58 2.12
CA ILE A 265 13.14 -10.03 3.28
C ILE A 265 13.45 -10.88 4.49
N THR A 266 13.98 -10.27 5.55
CA THR A 266 14.21 -10.91 6.85
C THR A 266 13.21 -10.35 7.86
N LEU A 267 12.43 -11.23 8.47
CA LEU A 267 11.43 -10.90 9.48
C LEU A 267 11.87 -11.52 10.81
N ASN A 268 12.14 -10.66 11.78
CA ASN A 268 12.53 -11.00 13.13
C ASN A 268 11.32 -10.94 14.07
N GLU A 269 11.37 -11.70 15.15
CA GLU A 269 10.26 -11.82 16.10
C GLU A 269 8.96 -12.30 15.44
N THR A 270 9.03 -13.29 14.54
CA THR A 270 7.85 -13.88 13.90
C THR A 270 6.95 -14.63 14.88
N TRP A 271 7.52 -15.04 16.02
CA TRP A 271 6.87 -15.84 17.08
C TRP A 271 6.27 -17.16 16.58
N GLN A 272 6.77 -17.65 15.44
CA GLN A 272 6.33 -18.90 14.88
C GLN A 272 6.81 -20.10 15.70
N ILE A 273 5.92 -21.07 15.89
CA ILE A 273 6.16 -22.31 16.64
C ILE A 273 6.02 -23.56 15.77
N GLU A 274 5.44 -23.41 14.58
CA GLU A 274 5.17 -24.48 13.62
C GLU A 274 5.98 -24.24 12.35
N ARG A 275 6.55 -25.33 11.80
CA ARG A 275 7.22 -25.27 10.51
C ARG A 275 6.23 -25.08 9.36
N ASN A 276 6.66 -24.40 8.32
CA ASN A 276 5.94 -24.08 7.08
C ASN A 276 4.66 -23.26 7.26
N LYS A 277 4.42 -22.71 8.45
CA LYS A 277 3.19 -21.96 8.75
C LYS A 277 2.95 -20.79 7.80
N PHE A 278 4.03 -20.15 7.35
CA PHE A 278 3.98 -18.96 6.49
C PHE A 278 4.60 -19.21 5.11
N LYS A 279 4.66 -20.47 4.67
CA LYS A 279 5.29 -20.83 3.40
C LYS A 279 4.66 -20.10 2.21
N ASP A 280 3.34 -19.99 2.19
CA ASP A 280 2.57 -19.42 1.07
C ASP A 280 2.18 -17.95 1.28
N MET A 281 2.75 -17.30 2.29
CA MET A 281 2.38 -15.91 2.65
C MET A 281 2.82 -14.89 1.59
N LEU A 282 3.96 -15.11 0.93
CA LEU A 282 4.49 -14.23 -0.11
C LEU A 282 4.66 -15.02 -1.43
N PRO A 283 3.70 -14.93 -2.35
CA PRO A 283 3.79 -15.59 -3.66
C PRO A 283 5.05 -15.16 -4.42
N GLY A 284 5.76 -16.13 -5.01
CA GLY A 284 7.01 -15.87 -5.73
C GLY A 284 8.24 -15.73 -4.83
N PHE A 285 8.12 -16.04 -3.54
CA PHE A 285 9.24 -16.14 -2.60
C PHE A 285 9.37 -17.57 -2.05
N VAL A 286 10.61 -17.97 -1.79
CA VAL A 286 10.98 -19.15 -1.01
C VAL A 286 11.18 -18.71 0.43
N ASN A 287 10.48 -19.38 1.36
CA ASN A 287 10.57 -19.12 2.79
C ASN A 287 11.62 -20.03 3.45
N PHE A 288 12.51 -19.42 4.22
CA PHE A 288 13.45 -20.07 5.12
C PHE A 288 13.13 -19.65 6.56
N GLU A 289 12.89 -20.61 7.44
CA GLU A 289 12.36 -20.34 8.77
C GLU A 289 13.27 -20.88 9.88
N SER A 290 13.40 -20.09 10.94
CA SER A 290 13.91 -20.48 12.24
C SER A 290 12.75 -20.37 13.23
N ILE A 291 12.23 -21.52 13.66
CA ILE A 291 11.10 -21.60 14.59
C ILE A 291 11.58 -21.41 16.03
N ARG A 292 10.70 -20.87 16.88
CA ARG A 292 10.95 -20.82 18.31
C ARG A 292 10.78 -22.21 18.91
N PRO A 293 11.74 -22.73 19.72
CA PRO A 293 11.53 -23.96 20.47
C PRO A 293 10.35 -23.79 21.45
N ALA A 294 9.37 -24.69 21.38
CA ALA A 294 8.26 -24.70 22.32
C ALA A 294 8.77 -24.91 23.76
N GLY A 295 8.28 -24.12 24.72
CA GLY A 295 8.51 -24.36 26.16
C GLY A 295 9.69 -23.65 26.84
N LYS A 296 10.56 -22.91 26.13
CA LYS A 296 11.58 -22.07 26.78
C LYS A 296 11.25 -20.58 26.62
N GLY A 297 10.72 -20.00 27.70
CA GLY A 297 10.36 -18.60 27.85
C GLY A 297 11.54 -17.64 28.00
N CYS A 298 12.61 -17.81 27.22
CA CYS A 298 13.66 -16.78 27.21
C CYS A 298 13.11 -15.53 26.52
N ARG A 299 12.96 -14.44 27.27
CA ARG A 299 12.72 -13.10 26.70
C ARG A 299 13.82 -12.85 25.66
N GLY A 300 13.45 -12.62 24.40
CA GLY A 300 14.38 -12.38 23.28
C GLY A 300 14.37 -13.41 22.15
N SER A 301 13.88 -14.64 22.35
CA SER A 301 13.89 -15.67 21.28
C SER A 301 12.67 -15.57 20.35
N GLY A 302 12.60 -14.53 19.54
CA GLY A 302 11.59 -14.39 18.51
C GLY A 302 12.02 -15.14 17.24
N GLY A 303 11.23 -16.10 16.75
CA GLY A 303 11.55 -16.82 15.51
C GLY A 303 11.88 -15.88 14.34
N ILE A 304 12.59 -16.39 13.33
CA ILE A 304 13.04 -15.63 12.16
C ILE A 304 12.46 -16.26 10.89
N CYS A 305 11.96 -15.46 9.96
CA CYS A 305 11.64 -15.89 8.60
C CYS A 305 12.44 -15.08 7.60
N VAL A 306 13.04 -15.73 6.61
CA VAL A 306 13.64 -15.09 5.45
C VAL A 306 12.86 -15.50 4.22
N PHE A 307 12.35 -14.53 3.49
CA PHE A 307 11.74 -14.72 2.19
C PHE A 307 12.70 -14.25 1.12
N VAL A 308 12.98 -15.12 0.15
CA VAL A 308 13.86 -14.82 -0.99
C VAL A 308 13.07 -15.02 -2.26
N LYS A 309 13.10 -14.08 -3.21
CA LYS A 309 12.45 -14.29 -4.52
C LYS A 309 12.91 -15.59 -5.17
N SER A 310 11.96 -16.40 -5.67
CA SER A 310 12.24 -17.75 -6.16
C SER A 310 13.33 -17.79 -7.22
N TRP A 311 13.36 -16.80 -8.13
CA TRP A 311 14.38 -16.72 -9.18
C TRP A 311 15.81 -16.60 -8.63
N LEU A 312 16.04 -15.98 -7.46
CA LEU A 312 17.37 -15.90 -6.84
C LEU A 312 17.86 -17.26 -6.34
N VAL A 313 16.93 -18.06 -5.80
CA VAL A 313 17.19 -19.41 -5.30
C VAL A 313 17.41 -20.38 -6.46
N GLU A 314 16.53 -20.33 -7.46
CA GLU A 314 16.59 -21.16 -8.68
C GLU A 314 17.90 -20.96 -9.46
N ASN A 315 18.38 -19.71 -9.54
CA ASN A 315 19.65 -19.37 -10.18
C ASN A 315 20.88 -19.59 -9.28
N LYS A 316 20.70 -20.16 -8.07
CA LYS A 316 21.77 -20.43 -7.10
C LYS A 316 22.61 -19.19 -6.75
N LEU A 317 22.00 -18.01 -6.82
CA LEU A 317 22.65 -16.74 -6.48
C LEU A 317 22.81 -16.56 -4.97
N ILE A 318 22.01 -17.30 -4.20
CA ILE A 318 22.17 -17.41 -2.75
C ILE A 318 22.78 -18.78 -2.43
N LYS A 319 24.03 -18.77 -1.96
CA LYS A 319 24.77 -19.99 -1.60
C LYS A 319 24.37 -20.52 -0.22
N GLN A 320 24.04 -19.64 0.71
CA GLN A 320 23.76 -19.97 2.09
C GLN A 320 22.94 -18.87 2.74
N ILE A 321 21.97 -19.24 3.58
CA ILE A 321 21.13 -18.29 4.33
C ILE A 321 21.47 -18.35 5.83
N TYR A 322 21.79 -19.53 6.37
CA TYR A 322 22.31 -19.72 7.73
C TYR A 322 23.32 -20.89 7.78
N SER A 323 24.32 -20.83 8.67
CA SER A 323 25.32 -21.90 8.90
C SER A 323 24.99 -22.81 10.08
N GLU A 324 24.67 -22.26 11.25
CA GLU A 324 24.26 -23.03 12.43
C GLU A 324 23.19 -22.30 13.25
N PHE A 325 22.08 -22.98 13.55
CA PHE A 325 20.86 -22.40 14.14
C PHE A 325 20.91 -22.19 15.67
N LYS A 326 22.00 -22.59 16.34
CA LYS A 326 22.12 -22.51 17.81
C LYS A 326 22.48 -21.12 18.32
N GLU A 327 22.87 -20.21 17.44
CA GLU A 327 23.43 -18.90 17.81
C GLU A 327 22.57 -17.70 17.39
N CYS A 328 21.38 -17.90 16.82
CA CYS A 328 20.43 -16.81 16.60
C CYS A 328 19.83 -16.35 17.94
N VAL A 329 20.64 -15.63 18.72
CA VAL A 329 20.21 -14.81 19.84
C VAL A 329 19.92 -13.42 19.26
N VAL A 330 18.66 -12.98 19.38
CA VAL A 330 18.29 -11.57 19.18
C VAL A 330 18.54 -10.82 20.47
#